data_AF-A0ABD2Y3Q3-F1
#
_entry.id   AF-A0ABD2Y3Q3-F1
#
_cell.length_a   1.000
_cell.length_b   1.000
_cell.length_c   1.000
_cell.angle_alpha   90.00
_cell.angle_beta   90.00
_cell.angle_gamma   90.00
#
_symmetry.space_group_name_H-M   'P 1'
#
loop_
_entity.id
_entity.type
_entity.pdbx_description
1 polymer ?
#
loop_
_entity_poly.entity_id
_entity_poly.type
_entity_poly.pdbx_seq_one_letter_code
_entity_poly.pdbx_strand_id
1 'polypeptide(L)'
;MSAALPPLYFWLPKNLRPDPADPGWMNKGDNAWQLTAATLFVFAAITLILIAGAVLGRMNFYAWMLFVPLGLTFSYTFGAYAIWSLNGWLSTAGIIDYSGGYVIHLSSGVAGFTAAYWVGPRLTKDRQNFPPNNILLVLGGAGLLWMGWTGFNGGDPYAASIDASLAVLNTQRVVQGWAAIIMGLYSSAIPWFTMMVLHKKSELLQKVDDTMAVFHTHAIAGSLGGVLTGLFAEPNLCNLFYGKYGQYVGLFYGFHNKDFHNGSDK
;
A
#
# COMPACT_ATOMS: atom_id res chain seq x y z
N MET A 1 -15.36 -32.40 23.55
CA MET A 1 -14.71 -33.69 23.29
C MET A 1 -13.90 -33.54 22.01
N SER A 2 -12.56 -33.59 22.08
CA SER A 2 -11.72 -33.60 20.88
C SER A 2 -11.98 -34.90 20.13
N ALA A 3 -12.60 -34.84 18.95
CA ALA A 3 -12.63 -36.00 18.07
C ALA A 3 -11.17 -36.39 17.77
N ALA A 4 -10.84 -37.68 17.94
CA ALA A 4 -9.51 -38.16 17.60
C ALA A 4 -9.24 -37.92 16.11
N LEU A 5 -8.06 -37.36 15.78
CA LEU A 5 -7.65 -37.12 14.40
C LEU A 5 -7.71 -38.43 13.59
N PRO A 6 -8.31 -38.43 12.39
CA PRO A 6 -8.34 -39.60 11.52
C PRO A 6 -6.93 -40.16 11.26
N PRO A 7 -6.77 -41.49 11.10
CA PRO A 7 -5.46 -42.12 10.89
C PRO A 7 -4.64 -41.56 9.72
N LEU A 8 -5.33 -41.01 8.71
CA LEU A 8 -4.72 -40.36 7.55
C LEU A 8 -3.78 -39.20 7.93
N TYR A 9 -4.00 -38.53 9.06
CA TYR A 9 -3.23 -37.35 9.46
C TYR A 9 -2.07 -37.64 10.43
N PHE A 10 -1.88 -38.89 10.86
CA PHE A 10 -0.81 -39.22 11.82
C PHE A 10 0.59 -39.07 11.23
N TRP A 11 0.73 -39.23 9.92
CA TRP A 11 1.99 -39.06 9.20
C TRP A 11 2.37 -37.59 8.99
N LEU A 12 1.42 -36.65 9.19
CA LEU A 12 1.72 -35.23 9.08
C LEU A 12 2.48 -34.73 10.31
N PRO A 13 3.48 -33.85 10.11
CA PRO A 13 4.02 -33.00 11.17
C PRO A 13 2.89 -32.33 11.96
N LYS A 14 3.07 -32.16 13.28
CA LYS A 14 2.01 -31.63 14.16
C LYS A 14 1.45 -30.29 13.68
N ASN A 15 2.29 -29.43 13.10
CA ASN A 15 1.92 -28.11 12.58
C ASN A 15 1.17 -28.14 11.24
N LEU A 16 1.00 -29.31 10.60
CA LEU A 16 0.24 -29.49 9.37
C LEU A 16 -1.04 -30.31 9.58
N ARG A 17 -1.31 -30.74 10.82
CA ARG A 17 -2.52 -31.49 11.14
C ARG A 17 -3.72 -30.52 11.20
N PRO A 18 -4.90 -30.95 10.75
CA PRO A 18 -6.12 -30.15 10.85
C PRO A 18 -6.41 -29.74 12.30
N ASP A 19 -6.80 -28.48 12.48
CA ASP A 19 -7.29 -27.93 13.73
C ASP A 19 -8.59 -27.12 13.48
N PRO A 20 -9.22 -26.51 14.51
CA PRO A 20 -10.46 -25.76 14.31
C PRO A 20 -10.37 -24.61 13.29
N ALA A 21 -9.18 -24.08 13.00
CA ALA A 21 -8.96 -23.03 12.01
C ALA A 21 -8.80 -23.57 10.57
N ASP A 22 -8.46 -24.85 10.42
CA ASP A 22 -8.26 -25.53 9.13
C ASP A 22 -8.85 -26.96 9.19
N PRO A 23 -10.18 -27.10 9.03
CA PRO A 23 -10.83 -28.39 9.09
C PRO A 23 -10.28 -29.32 8.00
N GLY A 24 -10.44 -30.65 8.16
CA GLY A 24 -9.79 -31.64 7.28
C GLY A 24 -10.09 -31.55 5.77
N TRP A 25 -11.09 -30.75 5.36
CA TRP A 25 -11.45 -30.45 3.97
C TRP A 25 -10.83 -29.15 3.42
N MET A 26 -10.21 -28.32 4.26
CA MET A 26 -9.53 -27.08 3.91
C MET A 26 -8.18 -27.07 4.63
N ASN A 27 -7.14 -27.55 3.95
CA ASN A 27 -5.81 -27.62 4.54
C ASN A 27 -5.17 -26.22 4.69
N LYS A 28 -4.11 -26.11 5.49
CA LYS A 28 -3.41 -24.82 5.74
C LYS A 28 -2.90 -24.14 4.47
N GLY A 29 -2.49 -24.91 3.45
CA GLY A 29 -2.05 -24.37 2.16
C GLY A 29 -3.18 -23.71 1.38
N ASP A 30 -4.34 -24.38 1.29
CA ASP A 30 -5.53 -23.83 0.64
C ASP A 30 -6.02 -22.57 1.37
N ASN A 31 -6.00 -22.59 2.70
CA ASN A 31 -6.37 -21.44 3.53
C ASN A 31 -5.43 -20.24 3.27
N ALA A 32 -4.11 -20.47 3.32
CA ALA A 32 -3.11 -19.43 3.07
C ALA A 32 -3.21 -18.84 1.65
N TRP A 33 -3.43 -19.69 0.64
CA TRP A 33 -3.65 -19.26 -0.74
C TRP A 33 -4.90 -18.40 -0.86
N GLN A 34 -6.04 -18.85 -0.33
CA GLN A 34 -7.30 -18.11 -0.40
C GLN A 34 -7.20 -16.74 0.28
N LEU A 35 -6.54 -16.66 1.43
CA LEU A 35 -6.34 -15.40 2.15
C LEU A 35 -5.43 -14.45 1.37
N THR A 36 -4.31 -14.95 0.84
CA THR A 36 -3.40 -14.17 -0.01
C THR A 36 -4.12 -13.64 -1.25
N ALA A 37 -4.85 -14.51 -1.95
CA ALA A 37 -5.58 -14.15 -3.17
C ALA A 37 -6.66 -13.09 -2.88
N ALA A 38 -7.42 -13.24 -1.79
CA ALA A 38 -8.45 -12.28 -1.40
C ALA A 38 -7.85 -10.90 -1.08
N THR A 39 -6.78 -10.85 -0.29
CA THR A 39 -6.11 -9.58 0.05
C THR A 39 -5.56 -8.89 -1.20
N LEU A 40 -4.82 -9.61 -2.05
CA LEU A 40 -4.23 -9.04 -3.27
C LEU A 40 -5.30 -8.60 -4.28
N PHE A 41 -6.45 -9.29 -4.33
CA PHE A 41 -7.60 -8.86 -5.15
C PHE A 41 -8.15 -7.51 -4.67
N VAL A 42 -8.34 -7.33 -3.36
CA VAL A 42 -8.84 -6.07 -2.80
C VAL A 42 -7.84 -4.93 -3.04
N PHE A 43 -6.54 -5.22 -2.97
CA PHE A 43 -5.48 -4.24 -3.22
C PHE A 43 -5.47 -3.79 -4.69
N ALA A 44 -5.73 -4.73 -5.61
CA ALA A 44 -5.88 -4.44 -7.02
C ALA A 44 -7.13 -3.57 -7.28
N ALA A 45 -8.25 -3.92 -6.65
CA ALA A 45 -9.51 -3.21 -6.78
C ALA A 45 -9.42 -1.77 -6.26
N ILE A 46 -8.83 -1.54 -5.08
CA ILE A 46 -8.71 -0.20 -4.53
C ILE A 46 -7.78 0.68 -5.39
N THR A 47 -6.72 0.11 -5.96
CA THR A 47 -5.82 0.85 -6.87
C THR A 47 -6.58 1.46 -8.05
N LEU A 48 -7.51 0.70 -8.65
CA LEU A 48 -8.35 1.21 -9.73
C LEU A 48 -9.37 2.24 -9.26
N ILE A 49 -9.95 2.07 -8.08
CA ILE A 49 -10.88 3.05 -7.48
C ILE A 49 -10.16 4.39 -7.26
N LEU A 50 -8.90 4.37 -6.84
CA LEU A 50 -8.07 5.57 -6.72
C LEU A 50 -7.86 6.25 -8.07
N ILE A 51 -7.50 5.50 -9.12
CA ILE A 51 -7.36 6.04 -10.48
C ILE A 51 -8.68 6.66 -10.95
N ALA A 52 -9.81 6.00 -10.69
CA ALA A 52 -11.14 6.50 -11.06
C ALA A 52 -11.43 7.88 -10.44
N GLY A 53 -10.93 8.13 -9.22
CA GLY A 53 -11.03 9.42 -8.55
C GLY A 53 -10.45 10.59 -9.35
N ALA A 54 -9.39 10.36 -10.14
CA ALA A 54 -8.75 11.43 -10.93
C ALA A 54 -9.57 11.82 -12.17
N VAL A 55 -10.33 10.89 -12.72
CA VAL A 55 -11.13 11.03 -13.96
C VAL A 55 -12.64 11.13 -13.70
N LEU A 56 -13.02 11.28 -12.43
CA LEU A 56 -14.42 11.28 -11.99
C LEU A 56 -15.22 12.40 -12.68
N GLY A 57 -16.42 12.03 -13.14
CA GLY A 57 -17.39 12.95 -13.76
C GLY A 57 -17.15 13.24 -15.25
N ARG A 58 -16.14 12.64 -15.89
CA ARG A 58 -15.86 12.87 -17.32
C ARG A 58 -15.34 11.66 -18.11
N MET A 59 -14.94 10.57 -17.44
CA MET A 59 -14.48 9.37 -18.13
C MET A 59 -15.63 8.66 -18.86
N ASN A 60 -15.39 8.23 -20.10
CA ASN A 60 -16.34 7.38 -20.82
C ASN A 60 -16.38 5.97 -20.21
N PHE A 61 -17.59 5.42 -20.01
CA PHE A 61 -17.76 4.11 -19.37
C PHE A 61 -17.14 2.94 -20.15
N TYR A 62 -17.28 2.90 -21.48
CA TYR A 62 -16.68 1.85 -22.31
C TYR A 62 -15.15 1.94 -22.31
N ALA A 63 -14.61 3.15 -22.37
CA ALA A 63 -13.17 3.36 -22.22
C ALA A 63 -12.67 2.89 -20.85
N TRP A 64 -13.44 3.11 -19.79
CA TRP A 64 -13.13 2.62 -18.45
C TRP A 64 -13.15 1.08 -18.36
N MET A 65 -14.17 0.45 -18.95
CA MET A 65 -14.26 -1.02 -19.02
C MET A 65 -13.07 -1.66 -19.75
N LEU A 66 -12.49 -0.97 -20.73
CA LEU A 66 -11.27 -1.41 -21.40
C LEU A 66 -10.01 -1.08 -20.57
N PHE A 67 -9.95 0.11 -19.97
CA PHE A 67 -8.82 0.55 -19.16
C PHE A 67 -8.57 -0.35 -17.95
N VAL A 68 -9.63 -0.76 -17.24
CA VAL A 68 -9.53 -1.59 -16.03
C VAL A 68 -8.74 -2.90 -16.23
N PRO A 69 -9.12 -3.81 -17.15
CA PRO A 69 -8.38 -5.05 -17.34
C PRO A 69 -6.97 -4.81 -17.88
N LEU A 70 -6.77 -3.80 -18.75
CA LEU A 70 -5.45 -3.46 -19.28
C LEU A 70 -4.52 -2.90 -18.19
N GLY A 71 -5.02 -1.96 -17.38
CA GLY A 71 -4.28 -1.36 -16.28
C GLY A 71 -3.92 -2.38 -15.20
N LEU A 72 -4.85 -3.29 -14.88
CA LEU A 72 -4.56 -4.41 -13.99
C LEU A 72 -3.45 -5.31 -14.53
N THR A 73 -3.55 -5.72 -15.80
CA THR A 73 -2.64 -6.69 -16.40
C THR A 73 -1.25 -6.11 -16.63
N PHE A 74 -1.16 -4.93 -17.26
CA PHE A 74 0.10 -4.37 -17.74
C PHE A 74 0.78 -3.42 -16.76
N SER A 75 0.07 -2.92 -15.74
CA SER A 75 0.64 -1.98 -14.76
C SER A 75 0.61 -2.55 -13.34
N TYR A 76 -0.57 -2.79 -12.77
CA TYR A 76 -0.68 -3.24 -11.38
C TYR A 76 0.01 -4.59 -11.15
N THR A 77 -0.29 -5.60 -11.98
CA THR A 77 0.29 -6.95 -11.84
C THR A 77 1.80 -6.92 -12.00
N PHE A 78 2.32 -6.12 -12.94
CA PHE A 78 3.76 -5.95 -13.13
C PHE A 78 4.43 -5.29 -11.91
N GLY A 79 3.84 -4.22 -11.37
CA GLY A 79 4.34 -3.55 -10.18
C GLY A 79 4.28 -4.42 -8.92
N ALA A 80 3.15 -5.10 -8.70
CA ALA A 80 2.98 -6.04 -7.61
C ALA A 80 3.99 -7.20 -7.70
N TYR A 81 4.20 -7.77 -8.88
CA TYR A 81 5.23 -8.78 -9.07
C TYR A 81 6.64 -8.21 -8.80
N ALA A 82 6.97 -7.03 -9.33
CA ALA A 82 8.28 -6.42 -9.17
C ALA A 82 8.69 -6.23 -7.69
N ILE A 83 7.74 -5.80 -6.87
CA ILE A 83 7.98 -5.30 -5.50
C ILE A 83 7.57 -6.31 -4.42
N TRP A 84 6.45 -7.03 -4.60
CA TRP A 84 5.91 -7.93 -3.57
C TRP A 84 6.18 -9.41 -3.82
N SER A 85 6.54 -9.80 -5.05
CA SER A 85 6.97 -11.18 -5.29
C SER A 85 8.31 -11.45 -4.62
N LEU A 86 8.47 -12.66 -4.06
CA LEU A 86 9.75 -13.14 -3.54
C LEU A 86 10.86 -13.13 -4.62
N ASN A 87 10.47 -13.26 -5.90
CA ASN A 87 11.38 -13.25 -7.05
C ASN A 87 11.31 -11.94 -7.85
N GLY A 88 10.63 -10.92 -7.34
CA GLY A 88 10.54 -9.61 -7.98
C GLY A 88 11.90 -8.91 -8.01
N TRP A 89 12.26 -8.24 -9.10
CA TRP A 89 13.58 -7.62 -9.22
C TRP A 89 13.76 -6.39 -8.31
N LEU A 90 12.68 -5.70 -7.92
CA LEU A 90 12.75 -4.59 -6.97
C LEU A 90 12.75 -5.08 -5.53
N SER A 91 11.99 -6.15 -5.24
CA SER A 91 12.03 -6.87 -3.97
C SER A 91 13.45 -7.37 -3.67
N THR A 92 14.09 -8.03 -4.64
CA THR A 92 15.46 -8.55 -4.50
C THR A 92 16.51 -7.44 -4.48
N ALA A 93 16.25 -6.29 -5.11
CA ALA A 93 17.08 -5.08 -4.99
C ALA A 93 16.94 -4.37 -3.63
N GLY A 94 16.02 -4.80 -2.76
CA GLY A 94 15.86 -4.29 -1.41
C GLY A 94 14.88 -3.14 -1.24
N ILE A 95 13.95 -2.94 -2.19
CA ILE A 95 12.83 -2.04 -1.99
C ILE A 95 11.95 -2.57 -0.85
N ILE A 96 11.68 -1.70 0.12
CA ILE A 96 10.75 -1.96 1.21
C ILE A 96 9.43 -1.27 0.87
N ASP A 97 8.43 -2.07 0.53
CA ASP A 97 7.04 -1.63 0.36
C ASP A 97 6.11 -2.55 1.15
N TYR A 98 5.68 -2.10 2.32
CA TYR A 98 4.86 -2.91 3.20
C TYR A 98 3.42 -3.03 2.67
N SER A 99 2.64 -1.94 2.74
CA SER A 99 1.22 -1.89 2.35
C SER A 99 0.98 -1.11 1.05
N GLY A 100 1.95 -1.08 0.12
CA GLY A 100 1.70 -0.55 -1.23
C GLY A 100 1.88 0.95 -1.41
N GLY A 101 2.81 1.55 -0.69
CA GLY A 101 3.26 2.92 -0.94
C GLY A 101 3.65 3.13 -2.42
N TYR A 102 4.31 2.14 -3.03
CA TYR A 102 4.66 2.18 -4.44
C TYR A 102 3.61 1.50 -5.32
N VAL A 103 3.27 0.24 -5.02
CA VAL A 103 2.40 -0.60 -5.88
C VAL A 103 0.98 0.00 -6.02
N ILE A 104 0.48 0.65 -4.98
CA ILE A 104 -0.88 1.19 -4.93
C ILE A 104 -0.85 2.70 -5.02
N HIS A 105 -0.26 3.39 -4.04
CA HIS A 105 -0.40 4.85 -3.91
C HIS A 105 0.35 5.60 -5.01
N LEU A 106 1.65 5.31 -5.19
CA LEU A 106 2.42 5.93 -6.27
C LEU A 106 1.85 5.57 -7.64
N SER A 107 1.65 4.28 -7.89
CA SER A 107 1.13 3.78 -9.16
C SER A 107 -0.22 4.42 -9.53
N SER A 108 -1.22 4.36 -8.63
CA SER A 108 -2.54 4.93 -8.90
C SER A 108 -2.53 6.44 -9.04
N GLY A 109 -1.74 7.16 -8.25
CA GLY A 109 -1.65 8.61 -8.35
C GLY A 109 -1.01 9.07 -9.67
N VAL A 110 0.04 8.38 -10.13
CA VAL A 110 0.67 8.66 -11.43
C VAL A 110 -0.26 8.27 -12.57
N ALA A 111 -0.83 7.06 -12.55
CA ALA A 111 -1.76 6.60 -13.57
C ALA A 111 -3.01 7.49 -13.65
N GLY A 112 -3.56 7.91 -12.51
CA GLY A 112 -4.67 8.85 -12.41
C GLY A 112 -4.34 10.21 -13.00
N PHE A 113 -3.17 10.77 -12.67
CA PHE A 113 -2.71 12.05 -13.25
C PHE A 113 -2.52 11.96 -14.77
N THR A 114 -1.89 10.88 -15.25
CA THR A 114 -1.69 10.62 -16.68
C THR A 114 -3.03 10.44 -17.40
N ALA A 115 -3.95 9.66 -16.83
CA ALA A 115 -5.29 9.49 -17.40
C ALA A 115 -6.05 10.82 -17.44
N ALA A 116 -5.98 11.61 -16.36
CA ALA A 116 -6.61 12.93 -16.29
C ALA A 116 -6.07 13.90 -17.35
N TYR A 117 -4.78 13.85 -17.66
CA TYR A 117 -4.17 14.62 -18.74
C TYR A 117 -4.74 14.23 -20.11
N TRP A 118 -4.81 12.93 -20.42
CA TRP A 118 -5.27 12.44 -21.73
C TRP A 118 -6.79 12.54 -21.95
N VAL A 119 -7.59 12.31 -20.91
CA VAL A 119 -9.04 12.52 -20.95
C VAL A 119 -9.38 14.00 -21.13
N GLY A 120 -8.46 14.88 -20.70
CA GLY A 120 -8.67 16.32 -20.71
C GLY A 120 -9.49 16.81 -19.52
N PRO A 121 -9.59 18.13 -19.32
CA PRO A 121 -10.24 18.70 -18.16
C PRO A 121 -11.77 18.70 -18.23
N ARG A 122 -12.42 18.78 -17.06
CA ARG A 122 -13.85 19.14 -16.98
C ARG A 122 -14.06 20.57 -17.48
N LEU A 123 -15.33 20.94 -17.70
CA LEU A 123 -15.69 22.29 -18.11
C LEU A 123 -15.21 23.32 -17.08
N THR A 124 -14.76 24.49 -17.55
CA THR A 124 -14.26 25.56 -16.68
C THR A 124 -15.26 25.96 -15.60
N LYS A 125 -16.56 25.99 -15.92
CA LYS A 125 -17.62 26.29 -14.94
C LYS A 125 -17.66 25.27 -13.79
N ASP A 126 -17.43 23.99 -14.08
CA ASP A 126 -17.45 22.91 -13.10
C ASP A 126 -16.17 22.90 -12.27
N ARG A 127 -15.05 23.39 -12.83
CA ARG A 127 -13.77 23.54 -12.13
C ARG A 127 -13.75 24.74 -11.19
N GLN A 128 -14.38 25.85 -11.59
CA GLN A 128 -14.43 27.08 -10.79
C GLN A 128 -15.48 27.00 -9.67
N ASN A 129 -16.54 26.22 -9.85
CA ASN A 129 -17.60 26.04 -8.87
C ASN A 129 -17.86 24.55 -8.62
N PHE A 130 -17.09 23.96 -7.69
CA PHE A 130 -17.17 22.54 -7.34
C PHE A 130 -17.45 22.33 -5.84
N PRO A 131 -18.59 22.80 -5.31
CA PRO A 131 -18.94 22.55 -3.92
C PRO A 131 -19.27 21.06 -3.72
N PRO A 132 -18.84 20.45 -2.60
CA PRO A 132 -19.27 19.10 -2.27
C PRO A 132 -20.80 19.06 -2.10
N ASN A 133 -21.47 18.09 -2.71
CA ASN A 133 -22.91 17.93 -2.61
C ASN A 133 -23.37 17.51 -1.20
N ASN A 134 -22.53 16.77 -0.46
CA ASN A 134 -22.80 16.32 0.89
C ASN A 134 -21.48 16.09 1.66
N ILE A 135 -21.13 17.04 2.52
CA ILE A 135 -19.91 16.96 3.34
C ILE A 135 -19.98 15.84 4.40
N LEU A 136 -21.17 15.51 4.92
CA LEU A 136 -21.34 14.44 5.90
C LEU A 136 -21.03 13.08 5.28
N LEU A 137 -21.42 12.86 4.03
CA LEU A 137 -21.08 11.63 3.32
C LEU A 137 -19.58 11.51 3.04
N VAL A 138 -18.90 12.62 2.73
CA VAL A 138 -17.44 12.66 2.58
C VAL A 138 -16.76 12.28 3.90
N LEU A 139 -17.19 12.86 5.03
CA LEU A 139 -16.65 12.54 6.35
C LEU A 139 -16.93 11.09 6.76
N GLY A 140 -18.13 10.57 6.47
CA GLY A 140 -18.46 9.15 6.67
C GLY A 140 -17.56 8.23 5.85
N GLY A 141 -17.33 8.56 4.58
CA GLY A 141 -16.40 7.85 3.71
C GLY A 141 -14.96 7.89 4.22
N ALA A 142 -14.48 9.04 4.70
CA ALA A 142 -13.17 9.17 5.32
C ALA A 142 -13.03 8.29 6.58
N GLY A 143 -14.07 8.22 7.42
CA GLY A 143 -14.10 7.34 8.58
C GLY A 143 -14.06 5.85 8.22
N LEU A 144 -14.81 5.45 7.18
CA LEU A 144 -14.78 4.08 6.65
C LEU A 144 -13.42 3.74 6.05
N LEU A 145 -12.79 4.67 5.33
CA LEU A 145 -11.44 4.49 4.79
C LEU A 145 -10.43 4.32 5.92
N TRP A 146 -10.49 5.13 6.98
CA TRP A 146 -9.58 4.99 8.12
C TRP A 146 -9.77 3.63 8.82
N MET A 147 -11.01 3.23 9.09
CA MET A 147 -11.30 1.91 9.66
C MET A 147 -10.80 0.78 8.74
N GLY A 148 -11.09 0.87 7.44
CA GLY A 148 -10.61 -0.08 6.44
C GLY A 148 -9.09 -0.12 6.34
N TRP A 149 -8.40 1.01 6.55
CA TRP A 149 -6.94 1.10 6.53
C TRP A 149 -6.28 0.26 7.63
N THR A 150 -6.95 0.09 8.78
CA THR A 150 -6.46 -0.80 9.83
C THR A 150 -6.46 -2.26 9.39
N GLY A 151 -7.48 -2.68 8.64
CA GLY A 151 -7.53 -3.99 7.99
C GLY A 151 -6.57 -4.10 6.80
N PHE A 152 -6.37 -3.00 6.07
CA PHE A 152 -5.44 -2.91 4.95
C PHE A 152 -4.01 -3.22 5.42
N ASN A 153 -3.49 -2.43 6.36
CA ASN A 153 -2.11 -2.60 6.85
C ASN A 153 -1.99 -3.79 7.82
N GLY A 154 -2.96 -3.97 8.72
CA GLY A 154 -2.93 -5.07 9.70
C GLY A 154 -3.17 -6.45 9.08
N GLY A 155 -3.76 -6.50 7.89
CA GLY A 155 -4.04 -7.72 7.13
C GLY A 155 -2.91 -8.16 6.19
N ASP A 156 -1.95 -7.29 5.88
CA ASP A 156 -0.77 -7.57 5.06
C ASP A 156 0.00 -8.85 5.45
N PRO A 157 0.22 -9.18 6.74
CA PRO A 157 0.92 -10.41 7.10
C PRO A 157 0.09 -11.68 6.85
N TYR A 158 -1.17 -11.56 6.40
CA TYR A 158 -2.10 -12.68 6.19
C TYR A 158 -2.30 -13.54 7.45
N ALA A 159 -2.02 -12.98 8.62
CA ALA A 159 -2.11 -13.67 9.90
C ALA A 159 -2.11 -12.67 11.06
N ALA A 160 -2.87 -13.00 12.11
CA ALA A 160 -2.77 -12.29 13.39
C ALA A 160 -1.38 -12.54 13.99
N SER A 161 -0.55 -11.50 13.99
CA SER A 161 0.89 -11.60 14.28
C SER A 161 1.43 -10.31 14.91
N ILE A 162 2.71 -10.33 15.30
CA ILE A 162 3.42 -9.13 15.76
C ILE A 162 3.43 -8.06 14.65
N ASP A 163 3.59 -8.48 13.41
CA ASP A 163 3.53 -7.63 12.22
C ASP A 163 2.20 -6.88 12.15
N ALA A 164 1.07 -7.61 12.24
CA ALA A 164 -0.26 -7.02 12.24
C ALA A 164 -0.45 -6.01 13.37
N SER A 165 0.04 -6.34 14.56
CA SER A 165 -0.08 -5.49 15.75
C SER A 165 0.71 -4.19 15.59
N LEU A 166 1.93 -4.25 15.05
CA LEU A 166 2.72 -3.07 14.75
C LEU A 166 2.03 -2.23 13.69
N ALA A 167 1.67 -2.83 12.56
CA ALA A 167 1.05 -2.16 11.42
C ALA A 167 -0.25 -1.42 11.75
N VAL A 168 -1.09 -1.97 12.63
CA VAL A 168 -2.31 -1.29 13.10
C VAL A 168 -1.96 -0.03 13.93
N LEU A 169 -0.87 -0.07 14.70
CA LEU A 169 -0.48 1.04 15.58
C LEU A 169 0.30 2.14 14.86
N ASN A 170 1.22 1.79 13.95
CA ASN A 170 2.19 2.73 13.37
C ASN A 170 2.15 2.80 11.83
N THR A 171 1.24 2.06 11.19
CA THR A 171 1.08 1.92 9.73
C THR A 171 2.29 1.38 8.96
N GLN A 172 3.28 0.83 9.66
CA GLN A 172 4.55 0.37 9.09
C GLN A 172 5.14 -0.84 9.83
N ARG A 173 5.65 -1.79 9.08
CA ARG A 173 6.33 -2.97 9.64
C ARG A 173 7.69 -2.68 10.25
N VAL A 174 8.47 -1.80 9.63
CA VAL A 174 9.91 -1.64 9.94
C VAL A 174 10.29 -0.32 10.59
N VAL A 175 9.31 0.51 10.98
CA VAL A 175 9.56 1.86 11.51
C VAL A 175 9.10 1.96 12.96
N GLN A 176 9.89 2.61 13.81
CA GLN A 176 9.53 2.84 15.22
C GLN A 176 8.41 3.89 15.37
N GLY A 177 7.65 3.82 16.46
CA GLY A 177 6.50 4.70 16.69
C GLY A 177 6.82 6.20 16.65
N TRP A 178 7.96 6.64 17.18
CA TRP A 178 8.35 8.06 17.12
C TRP A 178 8.60 8.53 15.68
N ALA A 179 9.20 7.68 14.85
CA ALA A 179 9.46 7.99 13.44
C ALA A 179 8.17 7.95 12.63
N ALA A 180 7.24 7.03 12.95
CA ALA A 180 5.91 7.00 12.36
C ALA A 180 5.11 8.28 12.63
N ILE A 181 5.24 8.90 13.81
CA ILE A 181 4.63 10.22 14.10
C ILE A 181 5.20 11.29 13.16
N ILE A 182 6.52 11.33 12.99
CA ILE A 182 7.19 12.27 12.07
C ILE A 182 6.72 12.03 10.62
N MET A 183 6.68 10.77 10.19
CA MET A 183 6.15 10.38 8.87
C MET A 183 4.71 10.86 8.69
N GLY A 184 3.84 10.68 9.68
CA GLY A 184 2.44 11.14 9.63
C GLY A 184 2.30 12.65 9.49
N LEU A 185 3.13 13.44 10.20
CA LEU A 185 3.17 14.89 10.08
C LEU A 185 3.58 15.32 8.67
N TYR A 186 4.64 14.75 8.11
CA TYR A 186 5.10 15.07 6.76
C TYR A 186 4.12 14.59 5.67
N SER A 187 3.54 13.40 5.83
CA SER A 187 2.52 12.86 4.92
C SER A 187 1.22 13.66 4.93
N SER A 188 0.99 14.50 5.93
CA SER A 188 -0.10 15.48 5.94
C SER A 188 0.33 16.81 5.32
N ALA A 189 1.48 17.34 5.76
CA ALA A 189 1.94 18.67 5.40
C ALA A 189 2.39 18.78 3.94
N ILE A 190 3.10 17.78 3.40
CA ILE A 190 3.66 17.83 2.05
C ILE A 190 2.58 17.69 0.97
N PRO A 191 1.68 16.69 1.00
CA PRO A 191 0.53 16.65 0.09
C PRO A 191 -0.31 17.92 0.13
N TRP A 192 -0.59 18.45 1.34
CA TRP A 192 -1.29 19.73 1.48
C TRP A 192 -0.54 20.87 0.80
N PHE A 193 0.77 21.01 1.04
CA PHE A 193 1.59 22.05 0.42
C PHE A 193 1.60 21.92 -1.11
N THR A 194 1.79 20.70 -1.63
CA THR A 194 1.83 20.48 -3.07
C THR A 194 0.49 20.80 -3.72
N MET A 195 -0.63 20.49 -3.06
CA MET A 195 -1.98 20.77 -3.57
C MET A 195 -2.38 22.25 -3.43
N MET A 196 -2.07 22.88 -2.29
CA MET A 196 -2.57 24.23 -1.98
C MET A 196 -1.66 25.34 -2.45
N VAL A 197 -0.35 25.07 -2.60
CA VAL A 197 0.67 26.06 -2.95
C VAL A 197 1.31 25.74 -4.29
N LEU A 198 1.94 24.57 -4.44
CA LEU A 198 2.71 24.23 -5.64
C LEU A 198 1.80 24.12 -6.87
N HIS A 199 0.67 23.43 -6.75
CA HIS A 199 -0.30 23.24 -7.82
C HIS A 199 -0.74 24.58 -8.41
N LYS A 200 -1.00 25.59 -7.57
CA LYS A 200 -1.41 26.95 -8.00
C LYS A 200 -0.32 27.73 -8.74
N LYS A 201 0.95 27.36 -8.55
CA LYS A 201 2.12 28.02 -9.15
C LYS A 201 2.68 27.30 -10.37
N SER A 202 2.26 26.06 -10.62
CA SER A 202 2.81 25.23 -11.69
C SER A 202 1.84 25.18 -12.88
N GLU A 203 2.28 25.69 -14.04
CA GLU A 203 1.51 25.60 -15.29
C GLU A 203 1.23 24.14 -15.68
N LEU A 204 2.19 23.24 -15.45
CA LEU A 204 2.03 21.82 -15.76
C LEU A 204 0.89 21.20 -14.93
N LEU A 205 0.88 21.46 -13.62
CA LEU A 205 -0.14 20.92 -12.73
C LEU A 205 -1.51 21.54 -12.99
N GLN A 206 -1.58 22.84 -13.31
CA GLN A 206 -2.84 23.52 -13.66
C GLN A 206 -3.48 23.01 -14.97
N LYS A 207 -2.69 22.47 -15.89
CA LYS A 207 -3.18 21.86 -17.13
C LYS A 207 -3.96 20.57 -16.88
N VAL A 208 -3.68 19.86 -15.79
CA VAL A 208 -4.31 18.58 -15.46
C VAL A 208 -5.41 18.79 -14.43
N ASP A 209 -6.63 18.46 -14.81
CA ASP A 209 -7.78 18.46 -13.91
C ASP A 209 -7.94 17.10 -13.22
N ASP A 210 -7.11 16.86 -12.21
CA ASP A 210 -7.23 15.70 -11.33
C ASP A 210 -8.37 15.93 -10.31
N THR A 211 -9.54 15.32 -10.57
CA THR A 211 -10.82 15.68 -9.92
C THR A 211 -10.76 15.65 -8.38
N MET A 212 -10.11 14.63 -7.82
CA MET A 212 -10.02 14.41 -6.37
C MET A 212 -8.60 14.64 -5.83
N ALA A 213 -7.73 15.28 -6.62
CA ALA A 213 -6.32 15.51 -6.28
C ALA A 213 -5.53 14.24 -5.93
N VAL A 214 -5.84 13.12 -6.59
CA VAL A 214 -5.26 11.79 -6.35
C VAL A 214 -3.73 11.81 -6.50
N PHE A 215 -3.19 12.59 -7.43
CA PHE A 215 -1.74 12.77 -7.60
C PHE A 215 -1.07 13.27 -6.31
N HIS A 216 -1.66 14.29 -5.67
CA HIS A 216 -1.09 14.88 -4.46
C HIS A 216 -1.28 13.96 -3.25
N THR A 217 -2.48 13.41 -3.08
CA THR A 217 -2.83 12.61 -1.90
C THR A 217 -2.32 11.18 -1.95
N HIS A 218 -2.03 10.62 -3.14
CA HIS A 218 -1.52 9.27 -3.30
C HIS A 218 -0.11 9.22 -3.90
N ALA A 219 0.18 9.88 -5.04
CA ALA A 219 1.51 9.75 -5.63
C ALA A 219 2.61 10.45 -4.82
N ILE A 220 2.37 11.69 -4.39
CA ILE A 220 3.32 12.41 -3.54
C ILE A 220 3.42 11.76 -2.16
N ALA A 221 2.28 11.44 -1.53
CA ALA A 221 2.26 10.81 -0.21
C ALA A 221 2.91 9.41 -0.21
N GLY A 222 2.62 8.57 -1.22
CA GLY A 222 3.19 7.24 -1.37
C GLY A 222 4.70 7.27 -1.62
N SER A 223 5.16 8.17 -2.49
CA SER A 223 6.61 8.40 -2.71
C SER A 223 7.31 8.82 -1.43
N LEU A 224 6.73 9.78 -0.71
CA LEU A 224 7.25 10.28 0.55
C LEU A 224 7.30 9.16 1.60
N GLY A 225 6.24 8.38 1.73
CA GLY A 225 6.19 7.23 2.65
C GLY A 225 7.32 6.25 2.38
N GLY A 226 7.51 5.84 1.12
CA GLY A 226 8.59 4.92 0.76
C GLY A 226 10.00 5.49 1.00
N VAL A 227 10.23 6.76 0.66
CA VAL A 227 11.50 7.44 0.95
C VAL A 227 11.77 7.52 2.45
N LEU A 228 10.75 7.86 3.24
CA LEU A 228 10.88 7.95 4.70
C LEU A 228 11.02 6.56 5.35
N THR A 229 10.42 5.51 4.80
CA THR A 229 10.71 4.13 5.20
C THR A 229 12.18 3.80 4.94
N GLY A 230 12.73 4.16 3.78
CA GLY A 230 14.17 4.01 3.50
C GLY A 230 15.07 4.86 4.41
N LEU A 231 14.56 5.96 4.98
CA LEU A 231 15.29 6.77 5.95
C LEU A 231 15.24 6.16 7.37
N PHE A 232 14.08 5.65 7.79
CA PHE A 232 13.78 5.27 9.18
C PHE A 232 13.61 3.77 9.42
N ALA A 233 13.88 2.91 8.43
CA ALA A 233 13.87 1.46 8.59
C ALA A 233 14.83 1.04 9.71
N GLU A 234 14.28 0.46 10.77
CA GLU A 234 15.02 0.12 11.98
C GLU A 234 15.66 -1.28 11.85
N PRO A 235 16.95 -1.44 12.18
CA PRO A 235 17.69 -2.68 11.93
C PRO A 235 17.12 -3.95 12.58
N ASN A 236 16.65 -3.87 13.84
CA ASN A 236 16.09 -5.01 14.56
C ASN A 236 14.73 -5.42 13.99
N LEU A 237 13.88 -4.46 13.61
CA LEU A 237 12.62 -4.71 12.92
C LEU A 237 12.88 -5.30 11.53
N CYS A 238 13.83 -4.74 10.77
CA CYS A 238 14.24 -5.31 9.49
C CYS A 238 14.76 -6.74 9.64
N ASN A 239 15.55 -7.03 10.67
CA ASN A 239 16.01 -8.39 10.94
C ASN A 239 14.86 -9.33 11.32
N LEU A 240 13.94 -8.89 12.18
CA LEU A 240 12.76 -9.66 12.58
C LEU A 240 11.92 -10.10 11.37
N PHE A 241 11.86 -9.26 10.34
CA PHE A 241 10.90 -9.39 9.26
C PHE A 241 11.49 -9.84 7.92
N TYR A 242 12.80 -9.67 7.71
CA TYR A 242 13.53 -10.10 6.53
C TYR A 242 14.63 -11.13 6.84
N GLY A 243 14.85 -11.48 8.12
CA GLY A 243 15.86 -12.46 8.54
C GLY A 243 17.31 -12.04 8.24
N LYS A 244 17.53 -10.74 8.02
CA LYS A 244 18.80 -10.16 7.56
C LYS A 244 19.13 -8.92 8.38
N TYR A 245 19.93 -9.10 9.41
CA TYR A 245 20.48 -7.99 10.19
C TYR A 245 21.44 -7.17 9.33
N GLY A 246 21.39 -5.83 9.41
CA GLY A 246 22.35 -4.95 8.73
C GLY A 246 22.15 -4.75 7.22
N GLN A 247 21.31 -5.53 6.52
CA GLN A 247 21.15 -5.39 5.05
C GLN A 247 20.11 -4.35 4.61
N TYR A 248 19.01 -4.20 5.37
CA TYR A 248 17.91 -3.28 5.04
C TYR A 248 17.84 -2.14 6.05
N VAL A 249 18.99 -1.52 6.35
CA VAL A 249 19.10 -0.48 7.38
C VAL A 249 18.75 0.88 6.81
N GLY A 250 17.84 1.59 7.48
CA GLY A 250 17.47 2.94 7.11
C GLY A 250 18.63 3.92 7.26
N LEU A 251 18.70 4.90 6.36
CA LEU A 251 19.81 5.85 6.28
C LEU A 251 20.13 6.55 7.62
N PHE A 252 19.11 6.84 8.45
CA PHE A 252 19.27 7.45 9.77
C PHE A 252 20.13 6.60 10.72
N TYR A 253 19.89 5.28 10.73
CA TYR A 253 20.61 4.32 11.58
C TYR A 253 21.96 3.93 10.99
N GLY A 254 22.08 3.93 9.65
CA GLY A 254 23.35 3.72 8.97
C GLY A 254 24.42 4.74 9.37
N PHE A 255 24.06 6.02 9.49
CA PHE A 255 25.01 7.06 9.91
C PHE A 255 25.33 7.04 11.42
N HIS A 256 24.41 6.58 12.26
CA HIS A 256 24.60 6.58 13.71
C HIS A 256 25.39 5.37 14.21
N ASN A 257 25.33 4.24 13.51
CA ASN A 257 25.90 2.99 14.00
C ASN A 257 27.03 2.50 13.08
N LYS A 258 28.26 2.70 13.54
CA LYS A 258 29.49 2.35 12.80
C LYS A 258 29.63 0.85 12.53
N ASP A 259 28.93 0.01 13.29
CA ASP A 259 28.96 -1.45 13.13
C ASP A 259 28.39 -1.90 11.78
N PHE A 260 27.49 -1.13 11.15
CA PHE A 260 26.93 -1.46 9.83
C PHE A 260 27.87 -1.16 8.66
N HIS A 261 28.89 -0.32 8.86
CA HIS A 261 29.88 0.00 7.82
C HIS A 261 30.93 -1.10 7.62
N ASN A 262 31.09 -2.01 8.59
CA ASN A 262 32.17 -2.99 8.61
C ASN A 262 31.72 -4.44 8.31
N GLY A 263 30.45 -4.66 7.95
CA GLY A 263 29.97 -5.98 7.54
C GLY A 263 30.09 -7.08 8.60
N SER A 264 30.19 -6.72 9.88
CA SER A 264 30.24 -7.72 10.96
C SER A 264 28.83 -8.19 11.26
N ASP A 265 28.47 -9.33 10.70
CA ASP A 265 27.36 -10.17 11.17
C ASP A 265 27.64 -10.50 12.66
N LYS A 266 26.80 -9.98 13.56
CA LYS A 266 26.68 -10.47 14.94
C LYS A 266 25.42 -11.30 15.06
#